data_AF-A0A925S3W1-F1
#
_entry.id   AF-A0A925S3W1-F1
#
_cell.length_a   1.000
_cell.length_b   1.000
_cell.length_c   1.000
_cell.angle_alpha   90.00
_cell.angle_beta   90.00
_cell.angle_gamma   90.00
#
_symmetry.space_group_name_H-M   'P 1'
#
loop_
_entity.id
_entity.type
_entity.pdbx_description
1 polymer ?
#
loop_
_entity_poly.entity_id
_entity_poly.type
_entity_poly.pdbx_seq_one_letter_code
_entity_poly.pdbx_strand_id
1 'polypeptide(L)'
;MSWISVVAGLVCAGLAAVIVVLALRGRTRETSHYAGLWLVLAGLLFAAVQQFITPTLQARYDANRVDDSLSSHAAFAAIKKHDPQTYARIMAELREGLLAGQSQGVLIERVRAQVTSLVQQRLPRASDEAATEYVRVMVQEMQELRRHGGELCHRFLFPQPGDSLNLTRYVSANLRDADAAALSQVVRSSTLSPQAVPQKAEVLPRMQPVMSALSARHGSDLALLERPLEPGIDRDKLCAINIDLYSVILQMPPSDGGKLIRYLMSQS
;
A
#
# COMPACT_ATOMS: atom_id res chain seq x y z
N MET A 1 1.75 21.48 -11.43
CA MET A 1 0.47 22.18 -11.63
C MET A 1 -0.49 21.20 -12.28
N SER A 2 -1.66 20.95 -11.69
CA SER A 2 -2.67 20.09 -12.32
C SER A 2 -3.27 20.83 -13.52
N TRP A 3 -3.71 20.10 -14.55
CA TRP A 3 -4.39 20.68 -15.71
C TRP A 3 -5.67 21.44 -15.29
N ILE A 4 -6.28 21.02 -14.18
CA ILE A 4 -7.43 21.69 -13.53
C ILE A 4 -7.05 23.11 -13.11
N SER A 5 -5.88 23.31 -12.48
CA SER A 5 -5.42 24.66 -12.10
C SER A 5 -5.16 25.55 -13.33
N VAL A 6 -4.70 24.98 -14.44
CA VAL A 6 -4.50 25.74 -15.70
C VAL A 6 -5.83 26.21 -16.27
N VAL A 7 -6.82 25.32 -16.36
CA VAL A 7 -8.17 25.66 -16.85
C VAL A 7 -8.85 26.68 -15.92
N ALA A 8 -8.74 26.50 -14.60
CA ALA A 8 -9.25 27.44 -13.61
C ALA A 8 -8.65 28.85 -13.80
N GLY A 9 -7.35 28.95 -14.07
CA GLY A 9 -6.67 30.22 -14.36
C GLY A 9 -7.23 30.94 -15.57
N LEU A 10 -7.44 30.21 -16.68
CA LEU A 10 -8.02 30.76 -17.92
C LEU A 10 -9.46 31.26 -17.72
N VAL A 11 -10.28 30.50 -16.97
CA VAL A 11 -11.66 30.89 -16.67
C VAL A 11 -11.71 32.12 -15.77
N CYS A 12 -10.88 32.19 -14.73
CA CYS A 12 -10.81 33.35 -13.83
C CYS A 12 -10.36 34.62 -14.56
N ALA A 13 -9.35 34.50 -15.44
CA ALA A 13 -8.87 35.59 -16.28
C ALA A 13 -9.96 36.13 -17.23
N GLY A 14 -10.71 35.23 -17.86
CA GLY A 14 -11.84 35.58 -18.73
C GLY A 14 -12.99 36.26 -17.96
N LEU A 15 -13.40 35.70 -16.82
CA LEU A 15 -14.45 36.29 -15.97
C LEU A 15 -14.06 37.67 -15.45
N ALA A 16 -12.81 37.84 -15.00
CA ALA A 16 -12.31 39.14 -14.58
C ALA A 16 -12.37 40.18 -15.72
N ALA A 17 -12.03 39.79 -16.95
CA ALA A 17 -12.07 40.69 -18.10
C ALA A 17 -13.51 41.18 -18.38
N VAL A 18 -14.48 40.26 -18.34
CA VAL A 18 -15.90 40.59 -18.52
C VAL A 18 -16.40 41.52 -17.41
N ILE A 19 -16.07 41.25 -16.15
CA ILE A 19 -16.49 42.08 -15.02
C ILE A 19 -15.92 43.50 -15.14
N VAL A 20 -14.63 43.64 -15.46
CA VAL A 20 -13.98 44.95 -15.62
C VAL A 20 -14.59 45.73 -16.79
N VAL A 21 -14.86 45.08 -17.92
CA VAL A 21 -15.48 45.73 -19.10
C VAL A 21 -16.91 46.17 -18.80
N LEU A 22 -17.71 45.36 -18.09
CA LEU A 22 -19.08 45.69 -17.73
C LEU A 22 -19.15 46.79 -16.66
N ALA A 23 -18.31 46.73 -15.62
CA ALA A 23 -18.32 47.69 -14.52
C ALA A 23 -17.82 49.09 -14.93
N LEU A 24 -17.02 49.18 -15.99
CA LEU A 24 -16.43 50.43 -16.47
C LEU A 24 -17.01 50.88 -17.82
N ARG A 25 -18.09 50.24 -18.27
CA ARG A 25 -18.78 50.57 -19.52
C ARG A 25 -19.28 52.02 -19.46
N GLY A 26 -18.67 52.90 -20.25
CA GLY A 26 -19.01 54.33 -20.34
C GLY A 26 -18.10 55.30 -19.58
N ARG A 27 -17.02 54.84 -18.91
CA ARG A 27 -15.99 55.72 -18.33
C ARG A 27 -14.75 55.79 -19.23
N THR A 28 -14.37 57.00 -19.63
CA THR A 28 -13.12 57.31 -20.35
C THR A 28 -11.99 57.54 -19.34
N ARG A 29 -11.35 56.47 -18.85
CA ARG A 29 -10.18 56.60 -17.96
C ARG A 29 -8.96 55.89 -18.56
N GLU A 30 -7.76 56.27 -18.14
CA GLU A 30 -6.50 55.69 -18.66
C GLU A 30 -6.46 54.17 -18.51
N THR A 31 -6.02 53.50 -19.58
CA THR A 31 -5.93 52.04 -19.74
C THR A 31 -5.11 51.33 -18.65
N SER A 32 -4.17 52.03 -18.01
CA SER A 32 -3.32 51.49 -16.92
C SER A 32 -4.13 51.00 -15.71
N HIS A 33 -5.17 51.74 -15.29
CA HIS A 33 -5.99 51.33 -14.15
C HIS A 33 -6.87 50.12 -14.43
N TYR A 34 -7.26 49.89 -15.70
CA TYR A 34 -8.03 48.72 -16.12
C TYR A 34 -7.19 47.44 -16.01
N ALA A 35 -5.94 47.50 -16.47
CA ALA A 35 -5.02 46.38 -16.39
C ALA A 35 -4.74 45.98 -14.93
N GLY A 36 -4.52 46.97 -14.05
CA GLY A 36 -4.33 46.73 -12.62
C GLY A 36 -5.54 46.09 -11.94
N LEU A 37 -6.75 46.64 -12.15
CA LEU A 37 -7.99 46.10 -11.58
C LEU A 37 -8.27 44.68 -12.07
N TRP A 38 -8.04 44.42 -13.36
CA TRP A 38 -8.20 43.09 -13.96
C TRP A 38 -7.23 42.07 -13.34
N LEU A 39 -5.94 42.41 -13.22
CA LEU A 39 -4.94 41.53 -12.62
C LEU A 39 -5.28 41.19 -11.16
N VAL A 40 -5.68 42.18 -10.37
CA VAL A 40 -6.08 41.96 -8.97
C VAL A 40 -7.31 41.08 -8.88
N LEU A 41 -8.35 41.35 -9.68
CA LEU A 41 -9.57 40.55 -9.68
C LEU A 41 -9.34 39.12 -10.17
N ALA A 42 -8.55 38.95 -11.25
CA ALA A 42 -8.16 37.63 -11.75
C ALA A 42 -7.36 36.85 -10.70
N GLY A 43 -6.43 37.50 -10.01
CA GLY A 43 -5.66 36.89 -8.92
C GLY A 43 -6.53 36.47 -7.73
N LEU A 44 -7.47 37.33 -7.30
CA LEU A 44 -8.40 37.03 -6.21
C LEU A 44 -9.37 35.89 -6.57
N LEU A 45 -9.94 35.90 -7.78
CA LEU A 45 -10.79 34.81 -8.27
C LEU A 45 -10.00 33.51 -8.37
N PHE A 46 -8.79 33.55 -8.92
CA PHE A 46 -7.94 32.38 -9.02
C PHE A 46 -7.59 31.82 -7.63
N ALA A 47 -7.22 32.67 -6.67
CA ALA A 47 -6.95 32.26 -5.30
C ALA A 47 -8.17 31.60 -4.64
N ALA A 48 -9.37 32.20 -4.79
CA ALA A 48 -10.61 31.62 -4.26
C ALA A 48 -10.93 30.26 -4.90
N VAL A 49 -10.76 30.13 -6.22
CA VAL A 49 -10.98 28.86 -6.93
C VAL A 49 -9.95 27.80 -6.51
N GLN A 50 -8.68 28.18 -6.32
CA GLN A 50 -7.65 27.26 -5.81
C GLN A 50 -7.93 26.80 -4.38
N GLN A 51 -8.48 27.67 -3.53
CA GLN A 51 -8.72 27.36 -2.13
C GLN A 51 -10.00 26.55 -1.90
N PHE A 52 -11.08 26.81 -2.64
CA PHE A 52 -12.41 26.23 -2.37
C PHE A 52 -12.90 25.24 -3.42
N ILE A 53 -12.62 25.46 -4.70
CA ILE A 53 -13.21 24.68 -5.80
C ILE A 53 -12.25 23.58 -6.29
N THR A 54 -10.98 23.91 -6.49
CA THR A 54 -9.97 22.98 -7.05
C THR A 54 -9.79 21.73 -6.19
N PRO A 55 -9.73 21.79 -4.84
CA PRO A 55 -9.56 20.60 -4.01
C PRO A 55 -10.72 19.61 -4.14
N THR A 56 -11.96 20.12 -4.13
CA THR A 56 -13.16 19.28 -4.25
C THR A 56 -13.31 18.70 -5.66
N LEU A 57 -12.98 19.47 -6.70
CA LEU A 57 -12.99 18.99 -8.08
C LEU A 57 -11.93 17.91 -8.30
N GLN A 58 -10.72 18.10 -7.76
CA GLN A 58 -9.63 17.13 -7.89
C GLN A 58 -9.93 15.85 -7.11
N ALA A 59 -10.44 15.94 -5.87
CA ALA A 59 -10.87 14.78 -5.09
C ALA A 59 -11.93 13.93 -5.83
N ARG A 60 -12.92 14.59 -6.48
CA ARG A 60 -13.93 13.89 -7.30
C ARG A 60 -13.32 13.25 -8.55
N TYR A 61 -12.41 13.94 -9.22
CA TYR A 61 -11.71 13.40 -10.38
C TYR A 61 -10.90 12.15 -10.01
N ASP A 62 -10.12 12.22 -8.93
CA ASP A 62 -9.30 11.11 -8.43
C ASP A 62 -10.18 9.94 -7.98
N ALA A 63 -11.28 10.19 -7.26
CA ALA A 63 -12.24 9.16 -6.83
C ALA A 63 -12.91 8.41 -8.00
N ASN A 64 -13.09 9.08 -9.15
CA ASN A 64 -13.64 8.46 -10.35
C ASN A 64 -12.61 7.61 -11.10
N ARG A 65 -11.31 7.95 -11.01
CA ARG A 65 -10.22 7.25 -11.72
C ARG A 65 -9.49 6.21 -10.88
N VAL A 66 -9.72 6.18 -9.58
CA VAL A 66 -9.02 5.26 -8.68
C VAL A 66 -9.26 3.79 -9.02
N ASP A 67 -10.41 3.43 -9.62
CA ASP A 67 -10.66 2.04 -10.04
C ASP A 67 -9.71 1.61 -11.17
N ASP A 68 -9.57 2.44 -12.21
CA ASP A 68 -8.68 2.16 -13.35
C ASP A 68 -7.22 2.06 -12.89
N SER A 69 -6.79 3.00 -12.04
CA SER A 69 -5.41 3.01 -11.53
C SER A 69 -5.13 1.86 -10.58
N LEU A 70 -6.09 1.45 -9.75
CA LEU A 70 -5.87 0.38 -8.79
C LEU A 70 -5.90 -0.97 -9.51
N SER A 71 -6.87 -1.19 -10.39
CA SER A 71 -7.01 -2.45 -11.15
C SER A 71 -5.95 -2.66 -12.22
N SER A 72 -5.12 -1.65 -12.56
CA SER A 72 -3.94 -1.88 -13.39
C SER A 72 -2.84 -2.67 -12.67
N HIS A 73 -2.88 -2.76 -11.33
CA HIS A 73 -1.95 -3.58 -10.56
C HIS A 73 -2.43 -5.04 -10.49
N ALA A 74 -1.51 -6.00 -10.69
CA ALA A 74 -1.84 -7.42 -10.81
C ALA A 74 -2.60 -7.98 -9.58
N ALA A 75 -2.17 -7.61 -8.37
CA ALA A 75 -2.84 -8.02 -7.13
C ALA A 75 -4.30 -7.54 -7.09
N PHE A 76 -4.54 -6.26 -7.36
CA PHE A 76 -5.89 -5.68 -7.31
C PHE A 76 -6.78 -6.18 -8.44
N ALA A 77 -6.24 -6.45 -9.63
CA ALA A 77 -6.96 -7.14 -10.69
C ALA A 77 -7.42 -8.54 -10.25
N ALA A 78 -6.55 -9.29 -9.57
CA ALA A 78 -6.88 -10.60 -9.04
C ALA A 78 -7.94 -10.51 -7.91
N ILE A 79 -7.80 -9.54 -6.99
CA ILE A 79 -8.80 -9.29 -5.94
C ILE A 79 -10.15 -8.92 -6.57
N LYS A 80 -10.20 -8.01 -7.54
CA LYS A 80 -11.44 -7.64 -8.26
C LYS A 80 -12.12 -8.85 -8.87
N LYS A 81 -11.35 -9.78 -9.43
CA LYS A 81 -11.86 -10.99 -10.10
C LYS A 81 -12.28 -12.11 -9.15
N HIS A 82 -11.50 -12.35 -8.09
CA HIS A 82 -11.61 -13.54 -7.23
C HIS A 82 -12.13 -13.23 -5.82
N ASP A 83 -12.20 -11.96 -5.42
CA ASP A 83 -12.78 -11.44 -4.18
C ASP A 83 -13.40 -10.04 -4.39
N PRO A 84 -14.50 -9.94 -5.17
CA PRO A 84 -15.09 -8.66 -5.51
C PRO A 84 -15.63 -7.90 -4.29
N GLN A 85 -15.97 -8.60 -3.19
CA GLN A 85 -16.43 -7.97 -1.97
C GLN A 85 -15.32 -7.20 -1.26
N THR A 86 -14.13 -7.82 -1.11
CA THR A 86 -12.97 -7.11 -0.55
C THR A 86 -12.55 -5.96 -1.47
N TYR A 87 -12.56 -6.15 -2.79
CA TYR A 87 -12.28 -5.08 -3.73
C TYR A 87 -13.24 -3.89 -3.58
N ALA A 88 -14.55 -4.14 -3.52
CA ALA A 88 -15.56 -3.10 -3.35
C ALA A 88 -15.37 -2.32 -2.04
N ARG A 89 -14.97 -2.99 -0.96
CA ARG A 89 -14.68 -2.37 0.34
C ARG A 89 -13.48 -1.42 0.26
N ILE A 90 -12.37 -1.88 -0.32
CA ILE A 90 -11.16 -1.07 -0.55
C ILE A 90 -11.51 0.17 -1.38
N MET A 91 -12.29 -0.02 -2.45
CA MET A 91 -12.71 1.07 -3.34
C MET A 91 -13.63 2.08 -2.65
N ALA A 92 -14.53 1.62 -1.78
CA ALA A 92 -15.39 2.51 -1.00
C ALA A 92 -14.56 3.37 -0.03
N GLU A 93 -13.66 2.75 0.74
CA GLU A 93 -12.79 3.44 1.71
C GLU A 93 -11.85 4.44 1.03
N LEU A 94 -11.27 4.08 -0.13
CA LEU A 94 -10.43 4.97 -0.92
C LEU A 94 -11.21 6.19 -1.42
N ARG A 95 -12.42 5.99 -1.97
CA ARG A 95 -13.25 7.10 -2.46
C ARG A 95 -13.68 8.01 -1.32
N GLU A 96 -14.12 7.45 -0.20
CA GLU A 96 -14.50 8.22 0.98
C GLU A 96 -13.31 9.08 1.48
N GLY A 97 -12.14 8.47 1.61
CA GLY A 97 -10.94 9.18 2.08
C GLY A 97 -10.45 10.26 1.11
N LEU A 98 -10.51 10.02 -0.21
CA LEU A 98 -10.21 11.05 -1.23
C LEU A 98 -11.19 12.22 -1.14
N LEU A 99 -12.50 11.95 -1.04
CA LEU A 99 -13.52 12.99 -0.91
C LEU A 99 -13.41 13.77 0.41
N ALA A 100 -12.95 13.12 1.48
CA ALA A 100 -12.65 13.76 2.76
C ALA A 100 -11.29 14.51 2.78
N GLY A 101 -10.55 14.53 1.66
CA GLY A 101 -9.27 15.24 1.55
C GLY A 101 -8.14 14.59 2.34
N GLN A 102 -8.21 13.28 2.62
CA GLN A 102 -7.14 12.55 3.31
C GLN A 102 -5.87 12.51 2.46
N SER A 103 -4.71 12.52 3.13
CA SER A 103 -3.43 12.43 2.44
C SER A 103 -3.24 11.05 1.81
N GLN A 104 -2.47 11.00 0.72
CA GLN A 104 -2.15 9.72 0.05
C GLN A 104 -1.50 8.71 1.00
N GLY A 105 -0.65 9.16 1.93
CA GLY A 105 -0.03 8.28 2.93
C GLY A 105 -1.06 7.56 3.80
N VAL A 106 -2.07 8.28 4.29
CA VAL A 106 -3.16 7.69 5.10
C VAL A 106 -3.95 6.66 4.28
N LEU A 107 -4.23 6.97 3.01
CA LEU A 107 -4.96 6.07 2.12
C LEU A 107 -4.16 4.79 1.81
N ILE A 108 -2.85 4.92 1.55
CA ILE A 108 -1.95 3.78 1.32
C ILE A 108 -1.90 2.87 2.55
N GLU A 109 -1.81 3.43 3.76
CA GLU A 109 -1.81 2.61 4.98
C GLU A 109 -3.12 1.86 5.19
N ARG A 110 -4.27 2.48 4.89
CA ARG A 110 -5.58 1.80 4.95
C ARG A 110 -5.65 0.65 3.96
N VAL A 111 -5.21 0.88 2.72
CA VAL A 111 -5.16 -0.17 1.69
C VAL A 111 -4.23 -1.30 2.13
N ARG A 112 -3.06 -0.98 2.66
CA ARG A 112 -2.09 -1.96 3.17
C ARG A 112 -2.70 -2.82 4.27
N ALA A 113 -3.40 -2.22 5.24
CA ALA A 113 -4.07 -2.96 6.31
C ALA A 113 -5.13 -3.95 5.76
N GLN A 114 -5.92 -3.54 4.76
CA GLN A 114 -6.88 -4.43 4.08
C GLN A 114 -6.18 -5.58 3.35
N VAL A 115 -5.06 -5.30 2.67
CA VAL A 115 -4.26 -6.32 1.98
C VAL A 115 -3.65 -7.30 2.99
N THR A 116 -3.11 -6.83 4.11
CA THR A 116 -2.59 -7.70 5.18
C THR A 116 -3.68 -8.64 5.71
N SER A 117 -4.88 -8.11 6.00
CA SER A 117 -6.01 -8.92 6.45
C SER A 117 -6.44 -9.96 5.39
N LEU A 118 -6.44 -9.56 4.11
CA LEU A 118 -6.71 -10.48 3.01
C LEU A 118 -5.67 -11.61 2.95
N VAL A 119 -4.37 -11.30 3.08
CA VAL A 119 -3.30 -12.30 3.10
C VAL A 119 -3.50 -13.28 4.25
N GLN A 120 -3.75 -12.79 5.48
CA GLN A 120 -4.03 -13.64 6.65
C GLN A 120 -5.22 -14.59 6.41
N GLN A 121 -6.27 -14.12 5.72
CA GLN A 121 -7.44 -14.93 5.42
C GLN A 121 -7.19 -15.97 4.31
N ARG A 122 -6.42 -15.60 3.28
CA ARG A 122 -6.29 -16.34 2.02
C ARG A 122 -5.10 -17.28 1.98
N LEU A 123 -3.96 -16.83 2.49
CA LEU A 123 -2.69 -17.56 2.43
C LEU A 123 -2.79 -18.97 3.06
N PRO A 124 -3.45 -19.18 4.22
CA PRO A 124 -3.60 -20.54 4.79
C PRO A 124 -4.34 -21.53 3.89
N ARG A 125 -5.18 -21.04 2.96
CA ARG A 125 -5.99 -21.84 2.03
C ARG A 125 -5.45 -21.84 0.60
N ALA A 126 -4.36 -21.11 0.33
CA ALA A 126 -3.72 -21.08 -0.97
C ALA A 126 -3.05 -22.43 -1.31
N SER A 127 -2.56 -22.57 -2.54
CA SER A 127 -1.70 -23.70 -2.88
C SER A 127 -0.32 -23.57 -2.20
N ASP A 128 0.36 -24.69 -2.01
CA ASP A 128 1.70 -24.71 -1.40
C ASP A 128 2.72 -23.91 -2.25
N GLU A 129 2.57 -23.92 -3.59
CA GLU A 129 3.39 -23.14 -4.52
C GLU A 129 3.12 -21.64 -4.40
N ALA A 130 1.85 -21.23 -4.32
CA ALA A 130 1.50 -19.83 -4.14
C ALA A 130 1.99 -19.30 -2.78
N ALA A 131 1.88 -20.11 -1.73
CA ALA A 131 2.36 -19.75 -0.40
C ALA A 131 3.89 -19.62 -0.36
N THR A 132 4.63 -20.55 -0.97
CA THR A 132 6.09 -20.48 -1.04
C THR A 132 6.59 -19.33 -1.90
N GLU A 133 5.94 -19.02 -3.04
CA GLU A 133 6.31 -17.87 -3.86
C GLU A 133 6.07 -16.54 -3.12
N TYR A 134 4.92 -16.39 -2.47
CA TYR A 134 4.63 -15.18 -1.69
C TYR A 134 5.65 -14.95 -0.58
N VAL A 135 5.97 -15.98 0.20
CA VAL A 135 6.98 -15.87 1.27
C VAL A 135 8.40 -15.65 0.72
N ARG A 136 8.72 -16.22 -0.46
CA ARG A 136 10.01 -15.96 -1.13
C ARG A 136 10.17 -14.48 -1.47
N VAL A 137 9.14 -13.85 -2.01
CA VAL A 137 9.15 -12.42 -2.31
C VAL A 137 9.21 -11.60 -1.03
N MET A 138 8.38 -11.93 -0.01
CA MET A 138 8.42 -11.29 1.30
C MET A 138 9.84 -11.33 1.93
N VAL A 139 10.56 -12.43 1.79
CA VAL A 139 11.97 -12.54 2.24
C VAL A 139 12.89 -11.59 1.50
N GLN A 140 12.73 -11.43 0.19
CA GLN A 140 13.51 -10.47 -0.59
C GLN A 140 13.20 -9.03 -0.18
N GLU A 141 11.94 -8.71 0.12
CA GLU A 141 11.54 -7.37 0.60
C GLU A 141 12.16 -7.08 1.97
N MET A 142 12.11 -8.05 2.90
CA MET A 142 12.78 -7.93 4.19
C MET A 142 14.29 -7.70 4.04
N GLN A 143 14.93 -8.37 3.09
CA GLN A 143 16.36 -8.19 2.81
C GLN A 143 16.66 -6.79 2.26
N GLU A 144 15.86 -6.27 1.32
CA GLU A 144 16.04 -4.90 0.81
C GLU A 144 15.83 -3.87 1.93
N LEU A 145 14.75 -4.01 2.73
CA LEU A 145 14.47 -3.13 3.85
C LEU A 145 15.58 -3.15 4.90
N ARG A 146 16.07 -4.34 5.27
CA ARG A 146 17.12 -4.50 6.27
C ARG A 146 18.45 -3.85 5.84
N ARG A 147 18.77 -3.79 4.55
CA ARG A 147 19.95 -3.04 4.05
C ARG A 147 19.88 -1.54 4.37
N HIS A 148 18.68 -1.01 4.57
CA HIS A 148 18.44 0.38 4.97
C HIS A 148 18.27 0.53 6.50
N GLY A 149 18.33 -0.57 7.26
CA GLY A 149 18.24 -0.62 8.71
C GLY A 149 17.20 -1.64 9.20
N GLY A 150 17.53 -2.38 10.26
CA GLY A 150 16.64 -3.37 10.89
C GLY A 150 15.26 -2.82 11.29
N GLU A 151 15.18 -1.53 11.57
CA GLU A 151 13.92 -0.81 11.82
C GLU A 151 12.89 -0.98 10.72
N LEU A 152 13.31 -0.80 9.45
CA LEU A 152 12.37 -0.80 8.32
C LEU A 152 11.80 -2.18 8.08
N CYS A 153 12.63 -3.21 8.23
CA CYS A 153 12.18 -4.60 8.17
C CYS A 153 11.27 -4.96 9.37
N HIS A 154 11.58 -4.46 10.58
CA HIS A 154 10.74 -4.69 11.76
C HIS A 154 9.34 -4.10 11.58
N ARG A 155 9.25 -2.86 11.12
CA ARG A 155 7.98 -2.17 10.79
C ARG A 155 7.22 -2.83 9.64
N PHE A 156 7.94 -3.53 8.76
CA PHE A 156 7.33 -4.32 7.69
C PHE A 156 6.67 -5.60 8.23
N LEU A 157 7.38 -6.34 9.07
CA LEU A 157 6.90 -7.57 9.70
C LEU A 157 5.82 -7.33 10.76
N PHE A 158 5.94 -6.23 11.51
CA PHE A 158 5.11 -5.93 12.67
C PHE A 158 4.50 -4.51 12.55
N PRO A 159 3.64 -4.25 11.55
CA PRO A 159 3.07 -2.93 11.34
C PRO A 159 2.22 -2.50 12.53
N GLN A 160 2.48 -1.28 13.04
CA GLN A 160 1.70 -0.67 14.12
C GLN A 160 0.75 0.40 13.58
N PRO A 161 -0.43 0.61 14.20
CA PRO A 161 -1.32 1.70 13.82
C PRO A 161 -0.62 3.05 13.85
N GLY A 162 -0.69 3.80 12.74
CA GLY A 162 -0.05 5.11 12.59
C GLY A 162 1.42 5.06 12.18
N ASP A 163 2.01 3.86 12.05
CA ASP A 163 3.41 3.68 11.69
C ASP A 163 3.59 3.41 10.19
N SER A 164 3.45 4.47 9.37
CA SER A 164 3.41 4.32 7.91
C SER A 164 4.78 4.01 7.29
N LEU A 165 4.92 2.87 6.61
CA LEU A 165 6.14 2.48 5.90
C LEU A 165 5.91 2.60 4.39
N ASN A 166 6.55 3.60 3.79
CA ASN A 166 6.51 3.77 2.36
C ASN A 166 7.49 2.82 1.64
N LEU A 167 7.00 1.64 1.27
CA LEU A 167 7.78 0.62 0.55
C LEU A 167 8.33 1.12 -0.79
N THR A 168 7.69 2.10 -1.45
CA THR A 168 8.17 2.59 -2.75
C THR A 168 9.55 3.24 -2.70
N ARG A 169 9.99 3.67 -1.50
CA ARG A 169 11.29 4.30 -1.27
C ARG A 169 12.43 3.31 -1.05
N TYR A 170 12.12 2.10 -0.58
CA TYR A 170 13.12 1.15 -0.08
C TYR A 170 13.08 -0.20 -0.80
N VAL A 171 11.96 -0.54 -1.43
CA VAL A 171 11.76 -1.78 -2.18
C VAL A 171 11.76 -1.46 -3.67
N SER A 172 12.55 -2.19 -4.45
CA SER A 172 12.70 -2.00 -5.89
C SER A 172 11.38 -2.21 -6.65
N ALA A 173 11.20 -1.53 -7.78
CA ALA A 173 9.98 -1.63 -8.57
C ALA A 173 9.68 -3.07 -9.01
N ASN A 174 10.71 -3.76 -9.51
CA ASN A 174 10.60 -5.17 -9.91
C ASN A 174 10.14 -6.07 -8.76
N LEU A 175 10.62 -5.83 -7.54
CA LEU A 175 10.25 -6.64 -6.39
C LEU A 175 8.81 -6.37 -5.93
N ARG A 176 8.37 -5.11 -5.98
CA ARG A 176 6.95 -4.77 -5.73
C ARG A 176 6.00 -5.39 -6.77
N ASP A 177 6.43 -5.47 -8.02
CA ASP A 177 5.65 -6.12 -9.09
C ASP A 177 5.60 -7.65 -8.87
N ALA A 178 6.71 -8.25 -8.40
CA ALA A 178 6.75 -9.65 -8.00
C ALA A 178 5.84 -9.94 -6.80
N ASP A 179 5.81 -9.05 -5.80
CA ASP A 179 4.90 -9.18 -4.64
C ASP A 179 3.44 -9.14 -5.09
N ALA A 180 3.09 -8.17 -5.94
CA ALA A 180 1.75 -8.07 -6.50
C ALA A 180 1.35 -9.32 -7.31
N ALA A 181 2.29 -9.90 -8.06
CA ALA A 181 2.05 -11.13 -8.82
C ALA A 181 1.89 -12.36 -7.90
N ALA A 182 2.71 -12.49 -6.86
CA ALA A 182 2.63 -13.57 -5.88
C ALA A 182 1.32 -13.50 -5.09
N LEU A 183 0.93 -12.31 -4.62
CA LEU A 183 -0.36 -12.07 -3.97
C LEU A 183 -1.53 -12.44 -4.89
N SER A 184 -1.45 -12.10 -6.18
CA SER A 184 -2.46 -12.52 -7.17
C SER A 184 -2.62 -14.06 -7.21
N GLN A 185 -1.52 -14.82 -7.13
CA GLN A 185 -1.60 -16.30 -7.08
C GLN A 185 -2.18 -16.82 -5.76
N VAL A 186 -1.87 -16.18 -4.63
CA VAL A 186 -2.49 -16.50 -3.33
C VAL A 186 -4.00 -16.33 -3.40
N VAL A 187 -4.48 -15.19 -3.89
CA VAL A 187 -5.91 -14.90 -4.03
C VAL A 187 -6.57 -15.87 -5.01
N ARG A 188 -5.96 -16.10 -6.19
CA ARG A 188 -6.50 -17.00 -7.21
C ARG A 188 -6.61 -18.44 -6.71
N SER A 189 -5.52 -19.01 -6.16
CA SER A 189 -5.48 -20.41 -5.75
C SER A 189 -6.41 -20.68 -4.57
N SER A 190 -6.43 -19.80 -3.58
CA SER A 190 -7.33 -19.91 -2.41
C SER A 190 -8.81 -19.73 -2.77
N THR A 191 -9.14 -19.13 -3.92
CA THR A 191 -10.53 -19.02 -4.39
C THR A 191 -10.93 -20.19 -5.30
N LEU A 192 -10.10 -20.54 -6.28
CA LEU A 192 -10.47 -21.54 -7.30
C LEU A 192 -10.26 -22.97 -6.83
N SER A 193 -9.29 -23.20 -5.96
CA SER A 193 -8.93 -24.54 -5.47
C SER A 193 -8.43 -24.44 -4.02
N PRO A 194 -9.30 -24.02 -3.08
CA PRO A 194 -8.92 -23.84 -1.69
C PRO A 194 -8.42 -25.15 -1.10
N GLN A 195 -7.27 -25.10 -0.44
CA GLN A 195 -6.76 -26.20 0.36
C GLN A 195 -7.26 -26.10 1.80
N ALA A 196 -7.32 -27.23 2.49
CA ALA A 196 -7.56 -27.24 3.94
C ALA A 196 -6.42 -26.51 4.66
N VAL A 197 -6.77 -25.77 5.72
CA VAL A 197 -5.78 -25.14 6.59
C VAL A 197 -5.03 -26.25 7.31
N PRO A 198 -3.69 -26.30 7.21
CA PRO A 198 -2.91 -27.38 7.83
C PRO A 198 -3.08 -27.37 9.35
N GLN A 199 -3.14 -28.55 9.95
CA GLN A 199 -3.18 -28.71 11.39
C GLN A 199 -1.78 -28.81 11.98
N LYS A 200 -1.64 -28.45 13.27
CA LYS A 200 -0.36 -28.53 14.00
C LYS A 200 0.31 -29.90 13.86
N ALA A 201 -0.46 -30.98 13.95
CA ALA A 201 0.04 -32.34 13.85
C ALA A 201 0.72 -32.65 12.50
N GLU A 202 0.27 -32.01 11.41
CA GLU A 202 0.81 -32.22 10.07
C GLU A 202 2.16 -31.53 9.85
N VAL A 203 2.43 -30.46 10.60
CA VAL A 203 3.60 -29.60 10.39
C VAL A 203 4.64 -29.68 11.51
N LEU A 204 4.26 -30.14 12.70
CA LEU A 204 5.17 -30.22 13.84
C LEU A 204 6.45 -31.03 13.55
N PRO A 205 6.40 -32.19 12.86
CA PRO A 205 7.62 -32.92 12.48
C PRO A 205 8.52 -32.14 11.53
N ARG A 206 7.94 -31.23 10.73
CA ARG A 206 8.65 -30.37 9.77
C ARG A 206 9.24 -29.12 10.42
N MET A 207 8.68 -28.68 11.55
CA MET A 207 9.17 -27.52 12.30
C MET A 207 10.48 -27.81 13.03
N GLN A 208 10.70 -29.04 13.51
CA GLN A 208 11.88 -29.40 14.28
C GLN A 208 13.22 -29.10 13.57
N PRO A 209 13.45 -29.51 12.29
CA PRO A 209 14.68 -29.17 11.59
C PRO A 209 14.84 -27.65 11.37
N VAL A 210 13.74 -26.91 11.21
CA VAL A 210 13.76 -25.45 11.08
C VAL A 210 14.27 -24.81 12.37
N MET A 211 13.70 -25.18 13.52
CA MET A 211 14.11 -24.67 14.82
C MET A 211 15.55 -25.07 15.17
N SER A 212 15.98 -26.27 14.79
CA SER A 212 17.37 -26.72 14.97
C SER A 212 18.35 -25.85 14.17
N ALA A 213 18.06 -25.60 12.88
CA ALA A 213 18.87 -24.74 12.03
C ALA A 213 18.93 -23.29 12.55
N LEU A 214 17.80 -22.77 13.05
CA LEU A 214 17.74 -21.45 13.67
C LEU A 214 18.54 -21.39 14.97
N SER A 215 18.44 -22.40 15.82
CA SER A 215 19.16 -22.44 17.11
C SER A 215 20.67 -22.49 16.90
N ALA A 216 21.12 -23.25 15.90
CA ALA A 216 22.54 -23.30 15.55
C ALA A 216 23.10 -21.96 15.05
N ARG A 217 22.28 -21.10 14.44
CA ARG A 217 22.69 -19.80 13.88
C ARG A 217 22.57 -18.64 14.87
N HIS A 218 21.48 -18.61 15.62
CA HIS A 218 21.09 -17.46 16.44
C HIS A 218 21.21 -17.70 17.95
N GLY A 219 21.39 -18.96 18.38
CA GLY A 219 21.56 -19.29 19.79
C GLY A 219 20.43 -18.73 20.67
N SER A 220 20.81 -17.97 21.70
CA SER A 220 19.87 -17.33 22.63
C SER A 220 19.06 -16.19 22.02
N ASP A 221 19.50 -15.60 20.89
CA ASP A 221 18.78 -14.50 20.25
C ASP A 221 17.40 -14.95 19.70
N LEU A 222 17.16 -16.27 19.58
CA LEU A 222 15.83 -16.79 19.23
C LEU A 222 14.72 -16.40 20.21
N ALA A 223 15.06 -16.07 21.46
CA ALA A 223 14.09 -15.56 22.43
C ALA A 223 13.40 -14.27 21.94
N LEU A 224 14.00 -13.53 21.00
CA LEU A 224 13.39 -12.35 20.38
C LEU A 224 12.10 -12.67 19.60
N LEU A 225 11.91 -13.90 19.14
CA LEU A 225 10.67 -14.33 18.45
C LEU A 225 9.48 -14.44 19.40
N GLU A 226 9.72 -14.65 20.71
CA GLU A 226 8.64 -14.79 21.69
C GLU A 226 7.99 -13.44 21.99
N ARG A 227 8.75 -12.35 21.87
CA ARG A 227 8.31 -11.00 22.26
C ARG A 227 8.74 -9.94 21.23
N PRO A 228 8.28 -10.03 19.98
CA PRO A 228 8.77 -9.22 18.87
C PRO A 228 8.37 -7.74 18.93
N LEU A 229 7.54 -7.35 19.90
CA LEU A 229 7.02 -5.99 20.08
C LEU A 229 7.51 -5.33 21.37
N GLU A 230 8.37 -5.99 22.16
CA GLU A 230 8.89 -5.38 23.38
C GLU A 230 9.76 -4.15 23.07
N PRO A 231 9.67 -3.07 23.89
CA PRO A 231 10.57 -1.93 23.75
C PRO A 231 12.03 -2.33 23.96
N GLY A 232 12.94 -1.75 23.17
CA GLY A 232 14.39 -1.92 23.36
C GLY A 232 14.97 -3.23 22.80
N ILE A 233 14.18 -4.05 22.11
CA ILE A 233 14.69 -5.22 21.39
C ILE A 233 15.65 -4.83 20.26
N ASP A 234 16.58 -5.72 19.92
CA ASP A 234 17.42 -5.59 18.74
C ASP A 234 16.62 -5.95 17.48
N ARG A 235 16.11 -4.91 16.81
CA ARG A 235 15.28 -5.03 15.60
C ARG A 235 16.04 -5.59 14.41
N ASP A 236 17.35 -5.37 14.29
CA ASP A 236 18.14 -5.96 13.20
C ASP A 236 18.29 -7.47 13.39
N LYS A 237 18.59 -7.91 14.62
CA LYS A 237 18.63 -9.34 14.94
C LYS A 237 17.28 -10.02 14.74
N LEU A 238 16.19 -9.42 15.21
CA LEU A 238 14.86 -9.97 15.00
C LEU A 238 14.53 -10.12 13.50
N CYS A 239 14.92 -9.15 12.69
CA CYS A 239 14.81 -9.24 11.24
C CYS A 239 15.68 -10.34 10.63
N ALA A 240 16.94 -10.48 11.08
CA ALA A 240 17.82 -11.56 10.64
C ALA A 240 17.20 -12.94 10.94
N ILE A 241 16.64 -13.12 12.13
CA ILE A 241 15.98 -14.36 12.56
C ILE A 241 14.76 -14.65 11.68
N ASN A 242 13.90 -13.67 11.41
CA ASN A 242 12.73 -13.85 10.55
C ASN A 242 13.11 -14.18 9.10
N ILE A 243 14.12 -13.50 8.54
CA ILE A 243 14.66 -13.81 7.21
C ILE A 243 15.16 -15.26 7.17
N ASP A 244 15.93 -15.69 8.17
CA ASP A 244 16.46 -17.05 8.23
C ASP A 244 15.35 -18.09 8.45
N LEU A 245 14.35 -17.80 9.28
CA LEU A 245 13.21 -18.69 9.53
C LEU A 245 12.53 -19.06 8.21
N TYR A 246 12.10 -18.05 7.46
CA TYR A 246 11.44 -18.28 6.19
C TYR A 246 12.40 -18.83 5.13
N SER A 247 13.67 -18.42 5.13
CA SER A 247 14.68 -18.95 4.19
C SER A 247 14.94 -20.44 4.39
N VAL A 248 14.96 -20.94 5.64
CA VAL A 248 15.09 -22.37 5.93
C VAL A 248 13.83 -23.13 5.48
N ILE A 249 12.64 -22.58 5.71
CA ILE A 249 11.39 -23.19 5.25
C ILE A 249 11.35 -23.28 3.71
N LEU A 250 11.82 -22.25 3.02
CA LEU A 250 11.86 -22.20 1.55
C LEU A 250 12.86 -23.18 0.92
N GLN A 251 13.79 -23.75 1.68
CA GLN A 251 14.71 -24.80 1.22
C GLN A 251 14.09 -26.21 1.27
N MET A 252 12.94 -26.35 1.93
CA MET A 252 12.21 -27.63 2.01
C MET A 252 11.49 -27.93 0.69
N PRO A 253 11.10 -29.19 0.44
CA PRO A 253 10.21 -29.51 -0.69
C PRO A 253 8.97 -28.60 -0.66
N PRO A 254 8.48 -28.09 -1.81
CA PRO A 254 7.39 -27.13 -1.85
C PRO A 254 6.14 -27.56 -1.08
N SER A 255 5.79 -28.84 -1.09
CA SER A 255 4.67 -29.39 -0.33
C SER A 255 4.85 -29.33 1.19
N ASP A 256 6.09 -29.48 1.68
CA ASP A 256 6.38 -29.40 3.12
C ASP A 256 6.52 -27.94 3.56
N GLY A 257 7.29 -27.14 2.80
CA GLY A 257 7.50 -25.72 3.10
C GLY A 257 6.23 -24.89 2.97
N GLY A 258 5.43 -25.15 1.92
CA GLY A 258 4.14 -24.51 1.70
C GLY A 258 3.16 -24.81 2.82
N LYS A 259 3.00 -26.08 3.22
CA LYS A 259 2.16 -26.43 4.38
C LYS A 259 2.60 -25.72 5.65
N LEU A 260 3.91 -25.65 5.91
CA LEU A 260 4.45 -24.98 7.09
C LEU A 260 4.18 -23.47 7.07
N ILE A 261 4.38 -22.80 5.94
CA ILE A 261 4.03 -21.39 5.73
C ILE A 261 2.54 -21.16 5.98
N ARG A 262 1.68 -21.97 5.37
CA ARG A 262 0.23 -21.84 5.49
C ARG A 262 -0.25 -22.04 6.92
N TYR A 263 0.38 -22.95 7.67
CA TYR A 263 0.13 -23.11 9.10
C TYR A 263 0.55 -21.88 9.90
N LEU A 264 1.78 -21.39 9.72
CA LEU A 264 2.30 -20.23 10.45
C LEU A 264 1.41 -19.01 10.26
N MET A 265 0.95 -18.78 9.03
CA MET A 265 0.07 -17.66 8.68
C MET A 265 -1.37 -17.84 9.16
N SER A 266 -1.75 -19.04 9.60
CA SER A 266 -3.05 -19.26 10.24
C SER A 266 -3.02 -19.01 11.74
N GLN A 267 -1.84 -18.78 12.33
CA GLN A 267 -1.67 -18.48 13.76
C GLN A 267 -1.47 -16.98 14.03
N SER A 268 -1.30 -16.18 12.98
CA SER A 268 -1.02 -14.73 13.02
C SER A 268 -2.28 -13.87 13.02
#